data_AF-A0A8S2WGF6-F1
#
_entry.id   AF-A0A8S2WGF6-F1
#
_cell.length_a   1.000
_cell.length_b   1.000
_cell.length_c   1.000
_cell.angle_alpha   90.00
_cell.angle_beta   90.00
_cell.angle_gamma   90.00
#
_symmetry.space_group_name_H-M   'P 1'
#
loop_
_entity.id
_entity.type
_entity.pdbx_description
1 polymer ?
#
loop_
_entity_poly.entity_id
_entity_poly.type
_entity_poly.pdbx_seq_one_letter_code
_entity_poly.pdbx_strand_id
1 'polypeptide(L)'
;MPTKTRTKIVTADQPDPYAMRFEHVPYIQTDYNDSSPYRKSVEDVTEETRYILEEFIIERATEDGVDMGLMRPIIDINLAALPQYRQIQQIARRLRMIGDELDADQRIKSMVDQVPVNSPYETFSDVAKELFRDGIYNWGRIVTLFFFTYKLIIKSLRDQPASILQVLVDWTVRFVKELVAPWIVGKGGW
;
A
#
# COMPACT_ATOMS: atom_id res chain seq x y z
N MET A 1 0.22 -0.77 -57.82
CA MET A 1 0.20 -1.20 -56.40
C MET A 1 -0.24 -0.01 -55.54
N PRO A 2 -1.49 0.06 -55.06
CA PRO A 2 -1.88 1.05 -54.06
C PRO A 2 -1.76 0.43 -52.66
N THR A 3 -1.03 1.10 -51.77
CA THR A 3 -0.89 0.77 -50.35
C THR A 3 -2.18 1.12 -49.60
N LYS A 4 -2.84 0.11 -49.02
CA LYS A 4 -3.94 0.31 -48.07
C LYS A 4 -3.37 0.70 -46.70
N THR A 5 -3.55 1.95 -46.30
CA THR A 5 -3.31 2.39 -44.92
C THR A 5 -4.43 1.84 -44.03
N ARG A 6 -4.08 0.96 -43.09
CA ARG A 6 -4.99 0.41 -42.09
C ARG A 6 -5.08 1.40 -40.92
N THR A 7 -6.12 2.21 -40.89
CA THR A 7 -6.49 3.03 -39.73
C THR A 7 -6.85 2.09 -38.57
N LYS A 8 -6.02 2.07 -37.52
CA LYS A 8 -6.38 1.42 -36.24
C LYS A 8 -7.40 2.31 -35.54
N ILE A 9 -8.61 1.80 -35.37
CA ILE A 9 -9.60 2.36 -34.47
C ILE A 9 -9.08 2.10 -33.05
N VAL A 10 -8.62 3.16 -32.38
CA VAL A 10 -8.35 3.12 -30.94
C VAL A 10 -9.70 3.23 -30.26
N THR A 11 -10.19 2.12 -29.73
CA THR A 11 -11.34 2.09 -28.82
C THR A 11 -10.99 2.89 -27.58
N ALA A 12 -11.84 3.87 -27.25
CA ALA A 12 -11.74 4.67 -26.04
C ALA A 12 -11.70 3.76 -24.80
N ASP A 13 -10.68 3.98 -23.97
CA ASP A 13 -10.50 3.33 -22.68
C ASP A 13 -11.76 3.56 -21.83
N GLN A 14 -12.34 2.48 -21.31
CA GLN A 14 -13.38 2.59 -20.29
C GLN A 14 -12.73 3.21 -19.04
N PRO A 15 -13.36 4.21 -18.38
CA PRO A 15 -12.80 4.79 -17.17
C PRO A 15 -12.67 3.70 -16.10
N ASP A 16 -11.48 3.57 -15.53
CA ASP A 16 -11.18 2.63 -14.45
C ASP A 16 -12.20 2.83 -13.30
N PRO A 17 -13.04 1.82 -12.99
CA PRO A 17 -14.02 1.93 -11.91
C PRO A 17 -13.37 2.11 -10.52
N TYR A 18 -12.05 1.98 -10.42
CA TYR A 18 -11.24 2.22 -9.24
C TYR A 18 -10.36 3.46 -9.34
N ALA A 19 -10.64 4.39 -10.27
CA ALA A 19 -9.98 5.69 -10.34
C ALA A 19 -10.30 6.51 -9.07
N MET A 20 -9.52 6.28 -8.01
CA MET A 20 -9.61 6.98 -6.75
C MET A 20 -9.51 8.49 -6.98
N ARG A 21 -10.51 9.21 -6.53
CA ARG A 21 -10.38 10.62 -6.20
C ARG A 21 -10.32 10.70 -4.68
N PHE A 22 -9.13 10.85 -4.11
CA PHE A 22 -8.96 11.24 -2.70
C PHE A 22 -9.28 12.72 -2.49
N GLU A 23 -10.42 13.17 -3.05
CA GLU A 23 -10.95 14.49 -2.78
C GLU A 23 -11.16 14.59 -1.25
N HIS A 24 -10.66 15.68 -0.65
CA HIS A 24 -10.72 16.03 0.78
C HIS A 24 -9.60 15.54 1.71
N VAL A 25 -8.61 14.75 1.27
CA VAL A 25 -7.39 14.53 2.09
C VAL A 25 -6.37 15.63 1.78
N PRO A 26 -5.81 16.34 2.77
CA PRO A 26 -4.82 17.39 2.51
C PRO A 26 -3.56 16.80 1.83
N TYR A 27 -3.33 17.15 0.57
CA TYR A 27 -2.11 16.78 -0.16
C TYR A 27 -0.94 17.68 0.24
N ILE A 28 0.26 17.11 0.37
CA ILE A 28 1.46 17.90 0.64
C ILE A 28 1.97 18.50 -0.67
N GLN A 29 1.88 19.83 -0.77
CA GLN A 29 2.55 20.60 -1.80
C GLN A 29 3.99 20.85 -1.35
N THR A 30 4.95 20.05 -1.82
CA THR A 30 6.35 20.20 -1.43
C THR A 30 7.03 21.30 -2.25
N ASP A 31 7.17 22.52 -1.70
CA ASP A 31 8.05 23.58 -2.24
C ASP A 31 9.53 23.34 -1.86
N TYR A 32 9.99 22.09 -1.92
CA TYR A 32 11.35 21.72 -1.53
C TYR A 32 12.26 21.62 -2.75
N ASN A 33 12.83 22.77 -3.12
CA ASN A 33 13.91 22.88 -4.11
C ASN A 33 15.24 22.50 -3.44
N ASP A 34 15.55 21.21 -3.39
CA ASP A 34 16.86 20.69 -2.97
C ASP A 34 17.39 19.72 -4.01
N SER A 35 18.49 20.11 -4.65
CA SER A 35 19.12 19.50 -5.82
C SER A 35 20.09 18.36 -5.45
N SER A 36 19.74 17.53 -4.47
CA SER A 36 20.57 16.38 -4.10
C SER A 36 20.41 15.24 -5.12
N PRO A 37 21.50 14.74 -5.74
CA PRO A 37 21.45 13.62 -6.68
C PRO A 37 21.13 12.27 -6.02
N TYR A 38 20.96 12.23 -4.70
CA TYR A 38 20.60 11.04 -3.93
C TYR A 38 19.17 11.09 -3.38
N ARG A 39 18.38 12.09 -3.78
CA ARG A 39 16.99 12.21 -3.34
C ARG A 39 16.13 11.17 -4.06
N LYS A 40 15.53 10.26 -3.30
CA LYS A 40 14.54 9.33 -3.82
C LYS A 40 13.36 10.10 -4.41
N SER A 41 12.92 9.69 -5.60
CA SER A 41 11.68 10.18 -6.21
C SER A 41 10.46 9.58 -5.52
N VAL A 42 9.28 10.15 -5.82
CA VAL A 42 8.01 9.56 -5.39
C VAL A 42 7.86 8.16 -5.98
N GLU A 43 8.33 7.95 -7.21
CA GLU A 43 8.34 6.67 -7.90
C GLU A 43 9.22 5.65 -7.16
N ASP A 44 10.46 6.01 -6.79
CA ASP A 44 11.36 5.12 -6.05
C ASP A 44 10.74 4.71 -4.70
N VAL A 45 10.20 5.69 -3.96
CA VAL A 45 9.51 5.44 -2.68
C VAL A 45 8.28 4.56 -2.88
N THR A 46 7.54 4.75 -3.98
CA THR A 46 6.34 3.94 -4.27
C THR A 46 6.71 2.50 -4.58
N GLU A 47 7.77 2.28 -5.35
CA GLU A 47 8.28 0.94 -5.64
C GLU A 47 8.74 0.24 -4.37
N GLU A 48 9.52 0.92 -3.53
CA GLU A 48 9.93 0.41 -2.22
C GLU A 48 8.75 0.13 -1.29
N THR A 49 7.72 0.98 -1.33
CA THR A 49 6.49 0.80 -0.53
C THR A 49 5.85 -0.55 -0.84
N ARG A 50 5.77 -0.94 -2.12
CA ARG A 50 5.20 -2.24 -2.49
C ARG A 50 5.98 -3.38 -1.85
N TYR A 51 7.30 -3.36 -2.01
CA TYR A 51 8.17 -4.40 -1.47
C TYR A 51 8.13 -4.49 0.05
N ILE A 52 8.15 -3.34 0.73
CA ILE A 52 8.08 -3.28 2.20
C ILE A 52 6.72 -3.78 2.69
N LEU A 53 5.62 -3.41 2.00
CA LEU A 53 4.27 -3.84 2.37
C LEU A 53 4.09 -5.35 2.16
N GLU A 54 4.54 -5.89 1.04
CA GLU A 54 4.47 -7.33 0.76
C GLU A 54 5.27 -8.14 1.79
N GLU A 55 6.52 -7.75 2.08
CA GLU A 55 7.35 -8.39 3.10
C GLU A 55 6.70 -8.26 4.50
N PHE A 56 6.16 -7.09 4.84
CA PHE A 56 5.44 -6.88 6.10
C PHE A 56 4.24 -7.84 6.23
N ILE A 57 3.43 -7.99 5.19
CA ILE A 57 2.28 -8.90 5.19
C ILE A 57 2.74 -10.36 5.32
N ILE A 58 3.77 -10.76 4.59
CA ILE A 58 4.32 -12.12 4.61
C ILE A 58 4.87 -12.47 6.00
N GLU A 59 5.67 -11.59 6.60
CA GLU A 59 6.21 -11.80 7.94
C GLU A 59 5.08 -11.90 8.98
N ARG A 60 4.07 -11.02 8.90
CA ARG A 60 2.95 -11.03 9.85
C ARG A 60 2.05 -12.26 9.70
N ALA A 61 1.79 -12.66 8.45
CA ALA A 61 1.05 -13.88 8.14
C ALA A 61 1.75 -15.13 8.70
N THR A 62 3.08 -15.17 8.58
CA THR A 62 3.91 -16.25 9.12
C THR A 62 3.80 -16.31 10.65
N GLU A 63 3.86 -15.17 11.34
CA GLU A 63 3.72 -15.09 12.80
C GLU A 63 2.32 -15.45 13.30
N ASP A 64 1.28 -15.03 12.58
CA ASP A 64 -0.11 -15.36 12.90
C ASP A 64 -0.48 -16.81 12.52
N GLY A 65 0.47 -17.59 11.96
CA GLY A 65 0.27 -18.99 11.59
C GLY A 65 -0.68 -19.18 10.39
N VAL A 66 -0.78 -18.19 9.51
CA VAL A 66 -1.60 -18.24 8.30
C VAL A 66 -0.97 -19.19 7.28
N ASP A 67 -1.79 -19.95 6.57
CA ASP A 67 -1.31 -20.80 5.47
C ASP A 67 -0.68 -19.94 4.36
N MET A 68 0.64 -20.06 4.19
CA MET A 68 1.40 -19.34 3.17
C MET A 68 0.97 -19.68 1.74
N GLY A 69 0.27 -20.80 1.52
CA GLY A 69 -0.40 -21.10 0.26
C GLY A 69 -1.43 -20.04 -0.15
N LEU A 70 -2.09 -19.40 0.82
CA LEU A 70 -3.04 -18.31 0.59
C LEU A 70 -2.35 -16.98 0.28
N MET A 71 -1.11 -16.79 0.75
CA MET A 71 -0.30 -15.59 0.51
C MET A 71 0.46 -15.65 -0.81
N ARG A 72 0.44 -16.78 -1.52
CA ARG A 72 1.15 -16.97 -2.79
C ARG A 72 0.94 -15.87 -3.85
N PRO A 73 -0.24 -15.23 -3.99
CA PRO A 73 -0.41 -14.13 -4.94
C PRO A 73 0.43 -12.88 -4.67
N ILE A 74 0.93 -12.69 -3.45
CA ILE A 74 1.78 -11.56 -3.04
C ILE A 74 3.23 -11.97 -2.78
N ILE A 75 3.56 -13.26 -2.85
CA ILE A 75 4.95 -13.72 -2.75
C ILE A 75 5.62 -13.40 -4.09
N ASP A 76 6.28 -12.24 -4.17
CA ASP A 76 7.18 -11.96 -5.28
C ASP A 76 8.51 -12.68 -5.06
N ILE A 77 8.70 -13.79 -5.78
CA ILE A 77 9.94 -14.57 -5.74
C ILE A 77 11.14 -13.71 -6.22
N ASN A 78 10.91 -12.67 -7.02
CA ASN A 78 11.96 -11.79 -7.51
C ASN A 78 12.42 -10.78 -6.45
N LEU A 79 11.64 -10.56 -5.39
CA LEU A 79 12.00 -9.66 -4.31
C LEU A 79 13.33 -10.07 -3.64
N ALA A 80 13.53 -11.38 -3.44
CA ALA A 80 14.75 -11.92 -2.86
C ALA A 80 16.00 -11.71 -3.74
N ALA A 81 15.83 -11.43 -5.04
CA ALA A 81 16.91 -11.17 -5.97
C ALA A 81 17.30 -9.68 -6.02
N LEU A 82 16.56 -8.79 -5.36
CA LEU A 82 16.87 -7.36 -5.35
C LEU A 82 18.16 -7.08 -4.54
N PRO A 83 19.08 -6.24 -5.04
CA PRO A 83 20.28 -5.83 -4.30
C PRO A 83 19.95 -5.21 -2.93
N GLN A 84 18.81 -4.49 -2.85
CA GLN A 84 18.34 -3.82 -1.64
C GLN A 84 17.43 -4.69 -0.75
N TYR A 85 17.24 -5.98 -1.07
CA TYR A 85 16.32 -6.85 -0.33
C TYR A 85 16.60 -6.88 1.18
N ARG A 86 17.88 -6.95 1.57
CA ARG A 86 18.29 -6.95 2.99
C ARG A 86 17.85 -5.69 3.74
N GLN A 87 17.83 -4.53 3.06
CA GLN A 87 17.35 -3.28 3.64
C GLN A 87 15.83 -3.29 3.75
N ILE A 88 15.13 -3.72 2.70
CA ILE A 88 13.66 -3.86 2.70
C ILE A 88 13.20 -4.75 3.85
N GLN A 89 13.82 -5.92 4.03
CA GLN A 89 13.50 -6.81 5.15
C GLN A 89 13.71 -6.15 6.52
N GLN A 90 14.80 -5.40 6.69
CA GLN A 90 15.04 -4.70 7.95
C GLN A 90 13.99 -3.63 8.22
N ILE A 91 13.58 -2.89 7.20
CA ILE A 91 12.53 -1.87 7.31
C ILE A 91 11.19 -2.54 7.64
N ALA A 92 10.76 -3.55 6.87
CA ALA A 92 9.54 -4.29 7.11
C ALA A 92 9.46 -4.85 8.55
N ARG A 93 10.55 -5.47 9.03
CA ARG A 93 10.65 -5.95 10.42
C ARG A 93 10.51 -4.86 11.46
N ARG A 94 11.12 -3.69 11.22
CA ARG A 94 11.04 -2.54 12.13
C ARG A 94 9.62 -1.98 12.17
N LEU A 95 8.98 -1.84 11.02
CA LEU A 95 7.57 -1.43 10.92
C LEU A 95 6.65 -2.43 11.61
N ARG A 96 6.91 -3.74 11.48
CA ARG A 96 6.17 -4.81 12.17
C ARG A 96 6.26 -4.68 13.69
N MET A 97 7.47 -4.53 14.23
CA MET A 97 7.65 -4.36 15.69
C MET A 97 6.88 -3.14 16.22
N ILE A 98 6.90 -2.03 15.48
CA ILE A 98 6.10 -0.84 15.82
C ILE A 98 4.60 -1.17 15.73
N GLY A 99 4.18 -1.90 14.69
CA GLY A 99 2.81 -2.36 14.52
C GLY A 99 2.31 -3.24 15.67
N ASP A 100 3.16 -4.11 16.21
CA ASP A 100 2.82 -4.97 17.35
C ASP A 100 2.69 -4.17 18.65
N GLU A 101 3.56 -3.18 18.86
CA GLU A 101 3.41 -2.22 19.96
C GLU A 101 2.10 -1.42 19.83
N LEU A 102 1.67 -1.10 18.60
CA LEU A 102 0.43 -0.40 18.31
C LEU A 102 -0.82 -1.30 18.37
N ASP A 103 -0.74 -2.60 18.06
CA ASP A 103 -1.88 -3.55 18.14
C ASP A 103 -2.26 -3.90 19.60
N ALA A 104 -1.38 -3.58 20.55
CA ALA A 104 -1.71 -3.52 21.96
C ALA A 104 -2.66 -2.35 22.29
N ASP A 105 -2.72 -1.32 21.43
CA ASP A 105 -3.63 -0.17 21.56
C ASP A 105 -4.99 -0.49 20.90
N GLN A 106 -6.08 -0.28 21.63
CA GLN A 106 -7.44 -0.73 21.28
C GLN A 106 -8.01 -0.08 20.02
N ARG A 107 -7.40 1.02 19.55
CA ARG A 107 -7.90 1.82 18.44
C ARG A 107 -7.94 1.05 17.12
N ILE A 108 -6.90 0.26 16.82
CA ILE A 108 -6.80 -0.52 15.58
C ILE A 108 -7.80 -1.68 15.55
N LYS A 109 -7.93 -2.41 16.67
CA LYS A 109 -8.94 -3.49 16.82
C LYS A 109 -10.35 -2.98 16.56
N SER A 110 -10.70 -1.83 17.13
CA SER A 110 -12.03 -1.24 16.96
C SER A 110 -12.36 -0.90 15.50
N MET A 111 -11.37 -0.50 14.70
CA MET A 111 -11.55 -0.14 13.29
C MET A 111 -11.70 -1.37 12.38
N VAL A 112 -11.04 -2.49 12.71
CA VAL A 112 -11.11 -3.74 11.93
C VAL A 112 -12.40 -4.52 12.23
N ASP A 113 -12.87 -4.50 13.49
CA ASP A 113 -14.04 -5.24 13.92
C ASP A 113 -15.36 -4.63 13.43
N GLN A 114 -15.42 -3.29 13.30
CA GLN A 114 -16.63 -2.56 12.88
C GLN A 114 -16.93 -2.63 11.37
N VAL A 115 -16.00 -3.17 10.59
CA VAL A 115 -16.09 -3.14 9.13
C VAL A 115 -16.83 -4.37 8.59
N PRO A 116 -17.99 -4.23 7.92
CA PRO A 116 -18.57 -5.33 7.14
C PRO A 116 -17.70 -5.62 5.90
N VAL A 117 -17.39 -6.89 5.66
CA VAL A 117 -16.55 -7.35 4.51
C VAL A 117 -17.26 -7.19 3.15
N ASN A 118 -18.51 -6.73 3.17
CA ASN A 118 -19.36 -6.62 1.99
C ASN A 118 -18.78 -5.68 0.93
N SER A 119 -17.91 -4.72 1.32
CA SER A 119 -17.24 -3.76 0.44
C SER A 119 -15.82 -3.44 0.94
N PRO A 120 -14.80 -4.23 0.55
CA PRO A 120 -13.40 -4.01 0.98
C PRO A 120 -12.83 -2.66 0.53
N TYR A 121 -13.33 -2.11 -0.57
CA TYR A 121 -12.88 -0.81 -1.09
C TYR A 121 -13.33 0.36 -0.22
N GLU A 122 -14.63 0.48 0.06
CA GLU A 122 -15.19 1.60 0.83
C GLU A 122 -14.58 1.61 2.23
N THR A 123 -14.54 0.43 2.83
CA THR A 123 -13.80 0.12 4.05
C THR A 123 -12.38 0.70 4.06
N PHE A 124 -11.59 0.36 3.03
CA PHE A 124 -10.21 0.80 2.96
C PHE A 124 -10.11 2.32 2.80
N SER A 125 -10.93 2.88 1.90
CA SER A 125 -10.95 4.31 1.62
C SER A 125 -11.31 5.14 2.86
N ASP A 126 -12.34 4.74 3.60
CA ASP A 126 -12.83 5.47 4.75
C ASP A 126 -11.82 5.45 5.90
N VAL A 127 -11.23 4.29 6.18
CA VAL A 127 -10.19 4.16 7.20
C VAL A 127 -8.95 4.96 6.83
N ALA A 128 -8.49 4.87 5.58
CA ALA A 128 -7.30 5.61 5.15
C ALA A 128 -7.53 7.13 5.18
N LYS A 129 -8.72 7.61 4.78
CA LYS A 129 -9.09 9.03 4.89
C LYS A 129 -9.15 9.51 6.33
N GLU A 130 -9.80 8.76 7.22
CA GLU A 130 -9.92 9.15 8.62
C GLU A 130 -8.56 9.17 9.32
N LEU A 131 -7.68 8.22 9.00
CA LEU A 131 -6.34 8.13 9.59
C LEU A 131 -5.47 9.37 9.30
N PHE A 132 -5.65 10.03 8.16
CA PHE A 132 -4.88 11.19 7.71
C PHE A 132 -5.72 12.47 7.59
N ARG A 133 -6.92 12.49 8.16
CA ARG A 133 -7.90 13.59 8.02
C ARG A 133 -7.40 14.95 8.50
N ASP A 134 -6.58 14.97 9.55
CA ASP A 134 -6.00 16.19 10.11
C ASP A 134 -4.74 16.69 9.34
N GLY A 135 -4.34 16.00 8.27
CA GLY A 135 -3.15 16.33 7.48
C GLY A 135 -1.82 16.04 8.19
N ILE A 136 -1.82 15.35 9.33
CA ILE A 136 -0.60 14.99 10.06
C ILE A 136 -0.06 13.65 9.56
N TYR A 137 1.14 13.69 8.97
CA TYR A 137 1.84 12.52 8.47
C TYR A 137 2.98 12.14 9.42
N ASN A 138 3.00 10.87 9.84
CA ASN A 138 4.05 10.29 10.67
C ASN A 138 4.15 8.77 10.45
N TRP A 139 5.28 8.18 10.82
CA TRP A 139 5.53 6.74 10.64
C TRP A 139 4.51 5.85 11.35
N GLY A 140 4.05 6.22 12.55
CA GLY A 140 3.06 5.43 13.29
C GLY A 140 1.73 5.26 12.54
N ARG A 141 1.27 6.30 11.85
CA ARG A 141 0.07 6.22 11.00
C ARG A 141 0.29 5.40 9.74
N ILE A 142 1.48 5.49 9.13
CA ILE A 142 1.82 4.66 7.96
C ILE A 142 1.85 3.17 8.35
N VAL A 143 2.45 2.85 9.50
CA VAL A 143 2.44 1.49 10.07
C VAL A 143 1.00 1.03 10.36
N THR A 144 0.17 1.90 10.94
CA THR A 144 -1.25 1.61 11.19
C THR A 144 -2.00 1.28 9.90
N LEU A 145 -1.74 2.00 8.81
CA LEU A 145 -2.31 1.70 7.49
C LEU A 145 -1.89 0.31 7.00
N PHE A 146 -0.60 -0.03 7.09
CA PHE A 146 -0.10 -1.34 6.65
C PHE A 146 -0.73 -2.48 7.45
N PHE A 147 -0.82 -2.31 8.76
CA PHE A 147 -1.45 -3.29 9.63
C PHE A 147 -2.95 -3.44 9.35
N PHE A 148 -3.64 -2.33 9.09
CA PHE A 148 -5.03 -2.34 8.67
C PHE A 148 -5.23 -3.11 7.36
N THR A 149 -4.39 -2.84 6.34
CA THR A 149 -4.38 -3.59 5.07
C THR A 149 -4.21 -5.08 5.31
N TYR A 150 -3.26 -5.47 6.15
CA TYR A 150 -3.05 -6.87 6.53
C TYR A 150 -4.29 -7.50 7.17
N LYS A 151 -4.91 -6.84 8.17
CA LYS A 151 -6.11 -7.36 8.82
C LYS A 151 -7.28 -7.48 7.84
N LEU A 152 -7.42 -6.53 6.92
CA LEU A 152 -8.45 -6.58 5.88
C LEU A 152 -8.21 -7.74 4.90
N ILE A 153 -6.95 -8.03 4.55
CA ILE A 153 -6.57 -9.23 3.79
C ILE A 153 -7.00 -10.50 4.53
N ILE A 154 -6.63 -10.66 5.81
CA ILE A 154 -6.99 -11.85 6.59
C ILE A 154 -8.50 -12.04 6.71
N LYS A 155 -9.24 -10.95 6.87
CA LYS A 155 -10.71 -10.97 6.92
C LYS A 155 -11.31 -11.38 5.58
N SER A 156 -10.78 -10.83 4.48
CA SER A 156 -11.28 -11.07 3.12
C SER A 156 -10.93 -12.47 2.58
N LEU A 157 -9.83 -13.08 3.05
CA LEU A 157 -9.43 -14.45 2.69
C LEU A 157 -10.48 -15.51 3.05
N ARG A 158 -11.37 -15.23 4.01
CA ARG A 158 -12.46 -16.13 4.40
C ARG A 158 -13.60 -16.15 3.36
N ASP A 159 -13.82 -15.03 2.68
CA ASP A 159 -15.04 -14.79 1.89
C ASP A 159 -14.78 -14.69 0.38
N GLN A 160 -13.57 -14.33 -0.05
CA GLN A 160 -13.21 -14.19 -1.48
C GLN A 160 -11.80 -14.74 -1.78
N PRO A 161 -11.63 -15.54 -2.86
CA PRO A 161 -10.34 -16.14 -3.20
C PRO A 161 -9.34 -15.12 -3.76
N ALA A 162 -8.07 -15.28 -3.39
CA ALA A 162 -6.79 -14.80 -3.96
C ALA A 162 -6.68 -13.41 -4.63
N SER A 163 -7.61 -12.99 -5.49
CA SER A 163 -7.57 -11.72 -6.23
C SER A 163 -7.68 -10.49 -5.33
N ILE A 164 -8.34 -10.60 -4.17
CA ILE A 164 -8.51 -9.47 -3.25
C ILE A 164 -7.19 -9.03 -2.60
N LEU A 165 -6.20 -9.94 -2.48
CA LEU A 165 -4.91 -9.63 -1.86
C LEU A 165 -4.13 -8.59 -2.65
N GLN A 166 -3.94 -8.87 -3.94
CA GLN A 166 -3.21 -7.96 -4.83
C GLN A 166 -3.91 -6.60 -4.92
N VAL A 167 -5.24 -6.62 -4.99
CA VAL A 167 -6.06 -5.39 -5.02
C VAL A 167 -5.86 -4.54 -3.76
N LEU A 168 -5.85 -5.14 -2.57
CA LEU A 168 -5.62 -4.42 -1.31
C LEU A 168 -4.19 -3.87 -1.20
N VAL A 169 -3.19 -4.61 -1.67
CA VAL A 169 -1.81 -4.13 -1.79
C VAL A 169 -1.75 -2.94 -2.74
N ASP A 170 -2.36 -3.05 -3.92
CA ASP A 170 -2.37 -1.99 -4.94
C ASP A 170 -3.05 -0.71 -4.45
N TRP A 171 -4.18 -0.82 -3.76
CA TRP A 171 -4.84 0.32 -3.14
C TRP A 171 -3.99 0.99 -2.08
N THR A 172 -3.27 0.20 -1.28
CA THR A 172 -2.36 0.73 -0.26
C THR A 172 -1.18 1.45 -0.88
N VAL A 173 -0.54 0.84 -1.88
CA VAL A 173 0.58 1.45 -2.62
C VAL A 173 0.14 2.73 -3.32
N ARG A 174 -1.05 2.73 -3.93
CA ARG A 174 -1.62 3.92 -4.57
C ARG A 174 -1.91 5.04 -3.58
N PHE A 175 -2.52 4.72 -2.43
CA PHE A 175 -2.74 5.69 -1.36
C PHE A 175 -1.42 6.31 -0.90
N VAL A 176 -0.39 5.47 -0.69
CA VAL A 176 0.94 5.96 -0.31
C VAL A 176 1.51 6.86 -1.40
N LYS A 177 1.50 6.43 -2.66
CA LYS A 177 1.99 7.23 -3.80
C LYS A 177 1.34 8.62 -3.84
N GLU A 178 0.02 8.66 -3.73
CA GLU A 178 -0.75 9.88 -3.97
C GLU A 178 -0.73 10.85 -2.78
N LEU A 179 -0.56 10.38 -1.53
CA LEU A 179 -0.72 11.24 -0.35
C LEU A 179 0.48 11.23 0.60
N VAL A 180 1.16 10.10 0.74
CA VAL A 180 2.17 9.89 1.79
C VAL A 180 3.60 9.96 1.24
N ALA A 181 3.82 9.54 0.00
CA ALA A 181 5.14 9.46 -0.63
C ALA A 181 5.88 10.82 -0.65
N PRO A 182 5.23 11.98 -0.90
CA PRO A 182 5.91 13.27 -0.80
C PRO A 182 6.50 13.52 0.60
N TRP A 183 5.80 13.10 1.66
CA TRP A 183 6.29 13.21 3.03
C TRP A 183 7.50 12.28 3.27
N ILE A 184 7.42 11.03 2.82
CA ILE A 184 8.49 10.03 2.95
C ILE A 184 9.75 10.51 2.21
N VAL A 185 9.60 11.03 1.00
CA VAL A 185 10.70 11.67 0.25
C VAL A 185 11.30 12.82 1.04
N GLY A 186 10.47 13.66 1.68
CA GLY A 186 10.91 14.73 2.57
C GLY A 186 11.65 14.24 3.82
N LYS A 187 11.54 12.96 4.19
CA LYS A 187 12.32 12.30 5.24
C LYS A 187 13.56 11.56 4.74
N GLY A 188 13.83 11.59 3.43
CA GLY A 188 14.96 10.92 2.80
C GLY A 188 14.65 9.52 2.26
N GLY A 189 13.37 9.10 2.27
CA GLY A 189 12.94 7.75 1.90
C GLY A 189 12.50 6.92 3.11
N TRP A 190 12.23 5.64 2.84
CA TRP A 190 12.08 4.59 3.86
C TRP A 190 13.43 4.25 4.50
#